data_AF-A0A0U4YFB3-F1
#
_entry.id   AF-A0A0U4YFB3-F1
#
_cell.length_a   1.000
_cell.length_b   1.000
_cell.length_c   1.000
_cell.angle_alpha   90.00
_cell.angle_beta   90.00
_cell.angle_gamma   90.00
#
_symmetry.space_group_name_H-M   'P 1'
#
loop_
_entity.id
_entity.type
_entity.pdbx_description
1 polymer ?
#
loop_
_entity_poly.entity_id
_entity_poly.type
_entity_poly.pdbx_seq_one_letter_code
_entity_poly.pdbx_strand_id
1 'polypeptide(L)'
;MTTSEDIGRLTASILAHKPPIQNEVVYVAGDTFSYAQLAEKMQHYLGRPVTRELWDMDWLCAEVAAHPDDGIRKYRLAFARDTGVAWDKDRTFNALQGIEVTDAIAWLKHQQRHVA
;
A
#
# COMPACT_ATOMS: atom_id res chain seq x y z
N MET A 1 -1.53 1.28 -0.32
CA MET A 1 -2.17 0.20 0.45
C MET A 1 -3.40 -0.26 -0.30
N THR A 2 -3.48 -1.54 -0.62
CA THR A 2 -4.69 -2.16 -1.18
C THR A 2 -5.01 -3.35 -0.29
N THR A 3 -6.25 -3.47 0.16
CA THR A 3 -6.62 -4.57 1.08
C THR A 3 -6.57 -5.90 0.33
N SER A 4 -6.34 -7.01 1.04
CA SER A 4 -6.37 -8.34 0.45
C SER A 4 -7.71 -8.67 -0.20
N GLU A 5 -8.81 -8.23 0.42
CA GLU A 5 -10.16 -8.38 -0.13
C GLU A 5 -10.35 -7.61 -1.44
N ASP A 6 -9.90 -6.35 -1.50
CA ASP A 6 -9.96 -5.57 -2.74
C ASP A 6 -9.07 -6.18 -3.82
N ILE A 7 -7.88 -6.71 -3.48
CA ILE A 7 -7.02 -7.42 -4.43
C ILE A 7 -7.77 -8.60 -5.06
N GLY A 8 -8.47 -9.40 -4.24
CA GLY A 8 -9.28 -10.52 -4.72
C GLY A 8 -10.42 -10.06 -5.64
N ARG A 9 -11.19 -9.05 -5.22
CA ARG A 9 -12.31 -8.49 -6.00
C ARG A 9 -11.84 -7.92 -7.33
N LEU A 10 -10.73 -7.18 -7.34
CA LEU A 10 -10.16 -6.61 -8.56
C LEU A 10 -9.62 -7.68 -9.50
N THR A 11 -8.95 -8.70 -8.97
CA THR A 11 -8.46 -9.84 -9.77
C THR A 11 -9.61 -10.55 -10.47
N ALA A 12 -10.71 -10.83 -9.75
CA ALA A 12 -11.91 -11.42 -10.35
C ALA A 12 -12.54 -10.51 -11.41
N SER A 13 -12.58 -9.20 -11.16
CA SER A 13 -13.12 -8.21 -12.10
C SER A 13 -12.29 -8.11 -13.38
N ILE A 14 -10.96 -8.16 -13.27
CA ILE A 14 -10.03 -8.19 -14.42
C ILE A 14 -10.28 -9.45 -15.26
N LEU A 15 -10.43 -10.61 -14.62
CA LEU A 15 -10.70 -11.87 -15.31
C LEU A 15 -12.06 -11.85 -16.04
N ALA A 16 -13.07 -11.21 -15.45
CA ALA A 16 -14.41 -11.09 -16.02
C ALA A 16 -14.56 -9.98 -17.07
N HIS A 17 -13.57 -9.09 -17.21
CA HIS A 17 -13.65 -7.90 -18.06
C HIS A 17 -13.88 -8.26 -19.55
N LYS A 18 -14.67 -7.42 -20.24
CA LYS A 18 -14.96 -7.54 -21.67
C LYS A 18 -14.69 -6.21 -22.38
N PRO A 19 -13.87 -6.19 -23.45
CA PRO A 19 -13.16 -7.34 -24.04
C PRO A 19 -12.10 -7.92 -23.09
N PRO A 20 -11.69 -9.20 -23.23
CA PRO A 20 -10.69 -9.79 -22.34
C PRO A 20 -9.35 -9.05 -22.43
N ILE A 21 -8.72 -8.80 -21.27
CA ILE A 21 -7.36 -8.27 -21.18
C ILE A 21 -6.37 -9.43 -21.32
N GLN A 22 -5.46 -9.39 -22.29
CA GLN A 22 -4.54 -10.48 -22.58
C GLN A 22 -3.11 -9.98 -22.74
N ASN A 23 -2.16 -10.65 -22.08
CA ASN A 23 -0.73 -10.36 -22.18
C ASN A 23 -0.34 -8.91 -21.80
N GLU A 24 -1.07 -8.33 -20.84
CA GLU A 24 -0.81 -6.96 -20.35
C GLU A 24 -0.56 -6.94 -18.84
N VAL A 25 0.27 -5.99 -18.41
CA VAL A 25 0.43 -5.66 -16.99
C VAL A 25 -0.74 -4.78 -16.56
N VAL A 26 -1.56 -5.27 -15.64
CA VAL A 26 -2.70 -4.52 -15.11
C VAL A 26 -2.34 -3.88 -13.77
N TYR A 27 -2.36 -2.56 -13.73
CA TYR A 27 -2.12 -1.79 -12.52
C TYR A 27 -3.42 -1.60 -11.73
N VAL A 28 -3.37 -1.85 -10.42
CA VAL A 28 -4.48 -1.63 -9.48
C VAL A 28 -3.99 -0.74 -8.33
N ALA A 29 -4.84 0.08 -7.74
CA ALA A 29 -4.42 0.93 -6.63
C ALA A 29 -5.53 1.15 -5.60
N GLY A 30 -5.19 0.99 -4.33
CA GLY A 30 -6.00 1.39 -3.18
C GLY A 30 -5.69 2.82 -2.70
N ASP A 31 -5.52 2.98 -1.39
CA ASP A 31 -5.09 4.24 -0.77
C ASP A 31 -3.60 4.48 -1.05
N THR A 32 -3.24 5.68 -1.50
CA THR A 32 -1.85 6.06 -1.81
C THR A 32 -1.47 7.22 -0.92
N PHE A 33 -0.37 7.07 -0.19
CA PHE A 33 0.09 8.07 0.77
C PHE A 33 1.60 7.99 0.98
N SER A 34 2.20 9.12 1.35
CA SER A 34 3.55 9.17 1.89
C SER A 34 3.61 8.68 3.35
N TYR A 35 4.80 8.42 3.86
CA TYR A 35 4.99 8.11 5.29
C TYR A 35 4.52 9.26 6.21
N ALA A 36 4.67 10.52 5.78
CA ALA A 36 4.17 11.67 6.53
C ALA A 36 2.63 11.65 6.61
N GLN A 37 1.96 11.44 5.48
CA GLN A 37 0.50 11.32 5.41
C GLN A 37 -0.02 10.11 6.21
N LEU A 38 0.72 8.99 6.20
CA LEU A 38 0.38 7.84 7.04
C LEU A 38 0.43 8.21 8.53
N ALA A 39 1.51 8.87 8.97
CA ALA A 39 1.64 9.29 10.37
C ALA A 39 0.52 10.26 10.78
N GLU A 40 0.14 11.19 9.91
CA GLU A 40 -0.98 12.11 10.14
C GLU A 40 -2.32 11.38 10.23
N LYS A 41 -2.60 10.46 9.29
CA LYS A 41 -3.78 9.59 9.32
C LYS A 41 -3.85 8.81 10.64
N MET A 42 -2.73 8.25 11.10
CA MET A 42 -2.68 7.48 12.35
C MET A 42 -2.84 8.35 13.59
N GLN A 43 -2.21 9.51 13.63
CA GLN A 43 -2.38 10.45 14.74
C GLN A 43 -3.84 10.89 14.88
N HIS A 44 -4.49 11.21 13.76
CA HIS A 44 -5.90 11.57 13.74
C HIS A 44 -6.79 10.40 14.20
N TYR A 45 -6.57 9.20 13.65
CA TYR A 45 -7.37 8.02 13.99
C TYR A 45 -7.22 7.58 15.45
N LEU A 46 -6.01 7.61 16.00
CA LEU A 46 -5.72 7.17 17.36
C LEU A 46 -5.99 8.25 18.43
N GLY A 47 -6.15 9.52 18.03
CA GLY A 47 -6.35 10.64 18.96
C GLY A 47 -5.14 10.91 19.88
N ARG A 48 -3.94 10.47 19.50
CA ARG A 48 -2.70 10.63 20.28
C ARG A 48 -1.50 10.90 19.38
N PRO A 49 -0.43 11.56 19.89
CA PRO A 49 0.75 11.86 19.10
C PRO A 49 1.41 10.62 18.50
N VAL A 50 1.93 10.75 17.28
CA VAL A 50 2.74 9.72 16.60
C VAL A 50 4.15 10.27 16.37
N THR A 51 5.15 9.61 16.93
CA THR A 51 6.56 9.94 16.70
C THR A 51 7.02 9.43 15.33
N ARG A 52 7.82 10.23 14.63
CA ARG A 52 8.43 9.86 13.34
C ARG A 52 9.94 9.78 13.53
N GLU A 53 10.53 8.70 13.04
CA GLU A 53 11.97 8.49 13.01
C GLU A 53 12.38 8.22 11.56
N LEU A 54 13.40 8.94 11.09
CA LEU A 54 13.93 8.74 9.74
C LEU A 54 14.98 7.64 9.78
N TRP A 55 14.76 6.60 8.97
CA TRP A 55 15.80 5.65 8.59
C TRP A 55 16.20 5.96 7.16
N ASP A 56 17.38 6.56 7.01
CA ASP A 56 17.89 6.94 5.70
C ASP A 56 18.38 5.73 4.88
N MET A 57 18.67 5.99 3.61
CA MET A 57 19.08 4.95 2.67
C MET A 57 20.41 4.30 3.04
N ASP A 58 21.36 5.06 3.58
CA ASP A 58 22.68 4.53 3.96
C ASP A 58 22.52 3.54 5.12
N TRP A 59 21.71 3.90 6.12
CA TRP A 59 21.39 3.03 7.24
C TRP A 59 20.64 1.77 6.78
N LEU A 60 19.61 1.92 5.93
CA LEU A 60 18.83 0.78 5.43
C LEU A 60 19.68 -0.19 4.59
N CYS A 61 20.59 0.33 3.76
CA CYS A 61 21.54 -0.48 3.00
C CYS A 61 22.51 -1.23 3.91
N ALA A 62 23.06 -0.55 4.94
CA ALA A 62 23.95 -1.18 5.92
C ALA A 62 23.25 -2.31 6.69
N GLU A 63 22.00 -2.10 7.10
CA GLU A 63 21.22 -3.11 7.82
C GLU A 63 20.93 -4.34 6.97
N VAL A 64 20.66 -4.18 5.67
CA VAL A 64 20.50 -5.30 4.74
C VAL A 64 21.82 -6.02 4.49
N ALA A 65 22.93 -5.29 4.36
CA ALA A 65 24.25 -5.89 4.15
C ALA A 65 24.71 -6.72 5.37
N ALA A 66 24.44 -6.23 6.58
CA ALA A 66 24.76 -6.94 7.82
C ALA A 66 23.87 -8.17 8.08
N HIS A 67 22.67 -8.21 7.49
CA HIS A 67 21.67 -9.26 7.72
C HIS A 67 21.09 -9.77 6.38
N PRO A 68 21.91 -10.44 5.55
CA PRO A 68 21.55 -10.75 4.16
C PRO A 68 20.40 -11.75 4.05
N ASP A 69 20.05 -12.51 5.07
CA ASP A 69 18.94 -13.48 5.05
C ASP A 69 17.63 -12.93 5.65
N ASP A 70 17.64 -11.70 6.18
CA ASP A 70 16.46 -11.06 6.78
C ASP A 70 15.58 -10.42 5.70
N GLY A 71 14.47 -11.08 5.37
CA GLY A 71 13.50 -10.61 4.39
C GLY A 71 12.82 -9.29 4.77
N ILE A 72 12.62 -9.01 6.07
CA ILE A 72 11.95 -7.79 6.53
C ILE A 72 12.85 -6.57 6.33
N ARG A 73 14.16 -6.71 6.55
CA ARG A 73 15.11 -5.62 6.28
C ARG A 73 15.17 -5.28 4.80
N LYS A 74 15.23 -6.31 3.93
CA LYS A 74 15.13 -6.12 2.48
C LYS A 74 13.82 -5.44 2.07
N TYR A 75 12.72 -5.84 2.69
CA TYR A 75 11.41 -5.24 2.44
C TYR A 75 11.38 -3.74 2.79
N ARG A 76 11.93 -3.34 3.94
CA ARG A 76 12.02 -1.91 4.33
C ARG A 76 12.80 -1.11 3.29
N LEU A 77 13.97 -1.59 2.87
CA LEU A 77 14.78 -0.94 1.84
C LEU A 77 14.03 -0.82 0.51
N ALA A 78 13.29 -1.86 0.10
CA ALA A 78 12.53 -1.84 -1.16
C ALA A 78 11.46 -0.74 -1.22
N PHE A 79 10.91 -0.33 -0.07
CA PHE A 79 9.90 0.73 0.05
C PHE A 79 10.49 2.11 0.34
N ALA A 80 11.79 2.22 0.59
CA ALA A 80 12.48 3.49 0.89
C ALA A 80 12.95 4.26 -0.36
N ARG A 81 12.53 3.84 -1.56
CA ARG A 81 12.89 4.51 -2.82
C ARG A 81 12.47 5.98 -2.78
N ASP A 82 13.37 6.85 -3.23
CA ASP A 82 13.13 8.29 -3.40
C ASP A 82 11.99 8.59 -4.39
N THR A 83 11.79 7.74 -5.39
CA THR A 83 10.66 7.79 -6.33
C THR A 83 9.37 7.20 -5.78
N GLY A 84 9.41 6.58 -4.59
CA GLY A 84 8.34 5.76 -4.05
C GLY A 84 8.10 4.47 -4.86
N VAL A 85 6.97 3.82 -4.59
CA VAL A 85 6.53 2.56 -5.22
C VAL A 85 5.12 2.66 -5.81
N ALA A 86 4.54 3.85 -5.79
CA ALA A 86 3.20 4.11 -6.31
C ALA A 86 3.23 4.48 -7.79
N TRP A 87 2.12 4.23 -8.48
CA TRP A 87 1.85 4.71 -9.83
C TRP A 87 0.65 5.66 -9.80
N ASP A 88 0.41 6.32 -10.93
CA ASP A 88 -0.75 7.18 -11.14
C ASP A 88 -2.05 6.40 -10.89
N LYS A 89 -2.80 6.84 -9.87
CA LYS A 89 -4.01 6.16 -9.42
C LYS A 89 -5.11 6.24 -10.47
N ASP A 90 -5.22 7.35 -11.18
CA ASP A 90 -6.30 7.60 -12.14
C ASP A 90 -6.16 6.72 -13.40
N ARG A 91 -4.97 6.15 -13.59
CA ARG A 91 -4.65 5.23 -14.69
C ARG A 91 -4.79 3.75 -14.33
N THR A 92 -5.20 3.45 -13.10
CA THR A 92 -5.39 2.05 -12.65
C THR A 92 -6.70 1.47 -13.15
N PHE A 93 -6.74 0.16 -13.31
CA PHE A 93 -7.93 -0.57 -13.73
C PHE A 93 -9.15 -0.18 -12.89
N ASN A 94 -9.01 -0.22 -11.56
CA ASN A 94 -10.14 0.06 -10.68
C ASN A 94 -10.61 1.52 -10.77
N ALA A 95 -9.71 2.49 -10.97
CA ALA A 95 -10.10 3.88 -11.20
C ALA A 95 -10.85 4.03 -12.53
N LEU A 96 -10.33 3.47 -13.62
CA LEU A 96 -10.93 3.55 -14.95
C LEU A 96 -12.28 2.82 -15.04
N GLN A 97 -12.48 1.76 -14.25
CA GLN A 97 -13.74 1.02 -14.18
C GLN A 97 -14.71 1.56 -13.13
N GLY A 98 -14.36 2.63 -12.39
CA GLY A 98 -15.21 3.18 -11.32
C GLY A 98 -15.42 2.22 -10.15
N ILE A 99 -14.47 1.31 -9.90
CA ILE A 99 -14.52 0.37 -8.79
C ILE A 99 -13.88 1.00 -7.56
N GLU A 100 -14.71 1.36 -6.59
CA GLU A 100 -14.25 1.84 -5.29
C GLU A 100 -13.56 0.71 -4.50
N VAL A 101 -12.57 1.11 -3.71
CA VAL A 101 -11.71 0.22 -2.91
C VAL A 101 -11.49 0.85 -1.54
N THR A 102 -11.16 0.01 -0.57
CA THR A 102 -11.13 0.39 0.84
C THR A 102 -9.88 1.21 1.16
N ASP A 103 -10.08 2.38 1.77
CA ASP A 103 -8.96 3.20 2.25
C ASP A 103 -8.38 2.70 3.60
N ALA A 104 -7.22 3.23 3.99
CA ALA A 104 -6.53 2.77 5.21
C ALA A 104 -7.33 2.97 6.50
N ILE A 105 -8.05 4.08 6.62
CA ILE A 105 -8.83 4.40 7.82
C ILE A 105 -10.11 3.57 7.85
N ALA A 106 -10.79 3.43 6.71
CA ALA A 106 -11.95 2.57 6.57
C ALA A 106 -11.61 1.12 6.94
N TRP A 107 -10.46 0.61 6.45
CA TRP A 107 -9.98 -0.73 6.79
C TRP A 107 -9.72 -0.89 8.28
N LEU A 108 -9.02 0.06 8.92
CA LEU A 108 -8.75 0.00 10.37
C LEU A 108 -10.04 -0.01 11.20
N LYS A 109 -11.00 0.85 10.86
CA LYS A 109 -12.32 0.89 11.51
C LYS A 109 -13.06 -0.43 11.41
N HIS A 110 -12.91 -1.14 10.28
CA HIS A 110 -13.50 -2.46 10.11
C HIS A 110 -12.82 -3.51 11.02
N GLN A 111 -11.48 -3.53 11.08
CA GLN A 111 -10.75 -4.49 11.91
C GLN A 111 -11.02 -4.32 13.41
N GLN A 112 -11.16 -3.08 13.89
CA GLN A 112 -11.41 -2.81 15.31
C GLN A 112 -12.73 -3.43 15.81
N ARG A 113 -13.72 -3.61 14.92
CA ARG A 113 -15.02 -4.23 15.25
C ARG A 113 -14.95 -5.74 15.46
N HIS A 114 -13.86 -6.40 15.07
CA HIS A 114 -13.67 -7.84 15.24
C HIS A 114 -12.86 -8.21 16.49
N VAL A 115 -12.33 -7.21 17.20
CA VAL A 115 -11.50 -7.39 18.41
C VAL A 115 -12.25 -6.94 19.69
N ALA A 116 -13.44 -6.34 19.53
CA ALA A 116 -14.35 -5.98 20.62
C ALA A 116 -15.50 -6.98 20.72
#